data_AF-A0A8S2Z8C1-F1
#
_entry.id   AF-A0A8S2Z8C1-F1
#
_cell.length_a   1.000
_cell.length_b   1.000
_cell.length_c   1.000
_cell.angle_alpha   90.00
_cell.angle_beta   90.00
_cell.angle_gamma   90.00
#
_symmetry.space_group_name_H-M   'P 1'
#
loop_
_entity.id
_entity.type
_entity.pdbx_description
1 polymer ?
#
loop_
_entity_poly.entity_id
_entity_poly.type
_entity_poly.pdbx_seq_one_letter_code
_entity_poly.pdbx_strand_id
1 'polypeptide(L)'
;LGAAWYLDRVEIFDPETDQSYLFNCQKWLADDMDDRVICREIPAMDNKALRLAAARGSASGSSLNYGLEMKNIATTYKINVITSNERGSGTDANVYIIIFGENNDTGKVPLAISKTHKDPFERGHTDLFEIEAMDIGEPKKIKIGHDDAGMLSDWLLERVEIDVPKMGRAWVFPCGKWLSTSKGDCQLELELYPKAMATEVYTPHVPYEIKVVTSKISGAGTDANIFIEIYGTDKTTGEVMLCNKKERKGKFQTGSVDTFVLELEDVGKFIEKIRVGHDNTGWGAAWHLDRVEIRRLDKNKKSKTFIFLCNRWFAKDEDDHTIVRELVPEKILEEEVGKGGKLKVRENEIQDRLEIKQYTVDVYTGDKMGCGTDANVFCTIYGDRGDTGERELASSETHMNKFERKQMDRFKIECADLGTIYKLKIRHNNSGPFADWLLAKVEVKDDIKTYVFHCERWLAKGKDTKLEQTLYEKDYQGSMSSLGSIPRSVTGSKLSLASSENDSKSDRFRLGQRKNIMSSIAEETRDPTEEGIPYTVKVKTGDKSDAGTSAHAHIRLVGRKGRQTRLVP
;
A
#
# COMPACT_ATOMS: atom_id res chain seq x y z
N LEU A 1 -10.22 33.96 -13.85
CA LEU A 1 -10.66 33.05 -12.77
C LEU A 1 -11.82 32.25 -13.31
N GLY A 2 -11.61 30.96 -13.56
CA GLY A 2 -12.66 30.04 -14.02
C GLY A 2 -13.49 29.52 -12.84
N ALA A 3 -14.39 28.57 -13.12
CA ALA A 3 -15.19 27.90 -12.10
C ALA A 3 -14.38 26.88 -11.28
N ALA A 4 -13.28 26.35 -11.84
CA ALA A 4 -12.38 25.44 -11.15
C ALA A 4 -11.80 26.06 -9.87
N TRP A 5 -11.75 25.26 -8.80
CA TRP A 5 -11.25 25.71 -7.50
C TRP A 5 -10.27 24.73 -6.89
N TYR A 6 -9.01 25.09 -6.67
CA TYR A 6 -8.12 24.28 -5.86
C TYR A 6 -8.29 24.63 -4.37
N LEU A 7 -9.01 23.77 -3.65
CA LEU A 7 -9.15 23.90 -2.20
C LEU A 7 -7.95 23.24 -1.51
N ASP A 8 -7.09 24.02 -0.86
CA ASP A 8 -6.03 23.48 0.02
C ASP A 8 -6.70 22.95 1.28
N ARG A 9 -7.31 23.84 2.08
CA ARG A 9 -7.95 23.47 3.35
C ARG A 9 -8.98 24.48 3.83
N VAL A 10 -9.85 24.02 4.73
CA VAL A 10 -10.76 24.86 5.53
C VAL A 10 -10.41 24.72 7.00
N GLU A 11 -10.27 25.84 7.70
CA GLU A 11 -10.06 25.90 9.14
C GLU A 11 -11.31 26.49 9.79
N ILE A 12 -11.84 25.81 10.80
CA ILE A 12 -13.05 26.23 11.49
C ILE A 12 -12.75 26.36 12.96
N PHE A 13 -12.94 27.55 13.51
CA PHE A 13 -12.85 27.78 14.94
C PHE A 13 -14.25 27.87 15.53
N ASP A 14 -14.48 27.02 16.52
CA ASP A 14 -15.66 27.00 17.38
C ASP A 14 -15.34 27.77 18.66
N PRO A 15 -15.89 29.00 18.83
CA PRO A 15 -15.61 29.83 19.99
C PRO A 15 -16.28 29.30 21.27
N GLU A 16 -17.34 28.49 21.18
CA GLU A 16 -18.01 27.95 22.37
C GLU A 16 -17.17 26.84 23.02
N THR A 17 -16.53 26.01 22.19
CA THR A 17 -15.70 24.90 22.68
C THR A 17 -14.22 25.22 22.78
N ASP A 18 -13.79 26.40 22.28
CA ASP A 18 -12.39 26.77 22.09
C ASP A 18 -11.62 25.72 21.27
N GLN A 19 -12.26 25.21 20.20
CA GLN A 19 -11.70 24.17 19.34
C GLN A 19 -11.54 24.66 17.91
N SER A 20 -10.45 24.21 17.29
CA SER A 20 -10.21 24.39 15.87
C SER A 20 -10.29 23.04 15.17
N TYR A 21 -10.89 23.03 14.01
CA TYR A 21 -11.03 21.87 13.14
C TYR A 21 -10.37 22.20 11.81
N LEU A 22 -9.58 21.28 11.30
CA LEU A 22 -8.99 21.39 9.97
C LEU A 22 -9.60 20.36 9.05
N PHE A 23 -10.06 20.83 7.90
CA PHE A 23 -10.57 20.02 6.82
C PHE A 23 -9.61 20.18 5.66
N ASN A 24 -8.79 19.18 5.42
CA ASN A 24 -7.77 19.25 4.37
C ASN A 24 -8.29 18.58 3.10
N CYS A 25 -8.24 19.28 1.96
CA CYS A 25 -8.76 18.80 0.68
C CYS A 25 -7.62 18.50 -0.30
N GLN A 26 -6.74 19.47 -0.53
CA GLN A 26 -5.60 19.41 -1.47
C GLN A 26 -5.97 18.87 -2.85
N LYS A 27 -7.12 19.30 -3.38
CA LYS A 27 -7.62 18.88 -4.69
C LYS A 27 -8.35 20.02 -5.40
N TRP A 28 -8.37 19.93 -6.72
CA TRP A 28 -9.27 20.68 -7.57
C TRP A 28 -10.71 20.20 -7.40
N LEU A 29 -11.60 21.14 -7.08
CA LEU A 29 -13.04 21.01 -7.18
C LEU A 29 -13.47 21.58 -8.55
N ALA A 30 -13.46 20.73 -9.56
CA ALA A 30 -13.71 21.08 -10.96
C ALA A 30 -14.22 19.84 -11.71
N ASP A 31 -14.82 20.03 -12.89
CA ASP A 31 -15.28 18.95 -13.77
C ASP A 31 -14.21 18.50 -14.79
N ASP A 32 -13.13 19.25 -14.95
CA ASP A 32 -12.06 19.02 -15.92
C ASP A 32 -10.68 18.75 -15.30
N MET A 33 -10.53 18.93 -13.98
CA MET A 33 -9.28 18.79 -13.22
C MET A 33 -9.36 17.71 -12.13
N ASP A 34 -8.20 17.22 -11.68
CA ASP A 34 -8.02 16.13 -10.71
C ASP A 34 -8.94 14.93 -10.93
N ASP A 35 -9.92 14.70 -10.03
CA ASP A 35 -10.87 13.59 -10.06
C ASP A 35 -12.22 13.97 -10.68
N ARG A 36 -12.32 15.18 -11.26
CA ARG A 36 -13.52 15.73 -11.92
C ARG A 36 -14.73 15.83 -10.99
N VAL A 37 -14.46 16.07 -9.70
CA VAL A 37 -15.49 16.20 -8.66
C VAL A 37 -15.58 17.67 -8.23
N ILE A 38 -16.78 18.25 -8.29
CA ILE A 38 -17.02 19.65 -7.90
C ILE A 38 -17.41 19.84 -6.42
N CYS A 39 -17.62 18.75 -5.67
CA CYS A 39 -18.00 18.80 -4.25
C CYS A 39 -17.46 17.60 -3.48
N ARG A 40 -16.98 17.81 -2.24
CA ARG A 40 -16.35 16.74 -1.46
C ARG A 40 -16.74 16.82 0.01
N GLU A 41 -17.03 15.66 0.61
CA GLU A 41 -17.13 15.54 2.07
C GLU A 41 -15.73 15.29 2.64
N ILE A 42 -15.33 16.11 3.61
CA ILE A 42 -13.96 16.10 4.15
C ILE A 42 -14.03 15.83 5.65
N PRO A 43 -13.24 14.87 6.19
CA PRO A 43 -13.15 14.68 7.63
C PRO A 43 -12.55 15.88 8.33
N ALA A 44 -13.09 16.20 9.50
CA ALA A 44 -12.41 17.07 10.45
C ALA A 44 -11.22 16.34 11.08
N MET A 45 -10.01 16.87 10.94
CA MET A 45 -8.88 16.51 11.80
C MET A 45 -9.05 17.18 13.16
N ASP A 46 -8.86 16.40 14.22
CA ASP A 46 -8.89 16.94 15.58
C ASP A 46 -7.66 17.81 15.88
N ASN A 47 -7.81 18.69 16.87
CA ASN A 47 -6.78 19.60 17.34
C ASN A 47 -5.45 18.90 17.71
N LYS A 48 -5.48 17.62 18.11
CA LYS A 48 -4.28 16.89 18.53
C LYS A 48 -3.45 16.46 17.32
N ALA A 49 -4.09 15.90 16.29
CA ALA A 49 -3.44 15.55 15.03
C ALA A 49 -2.87 16.80 14.34
N LEU A 50 -3.60 17.92 14.42
CA LEU A 50 -3.15 19.20 13.89
C LEU A 50 -1.91 19.73 14.59
N ARG A 51 -1.92 19.76 15.92
CA ARG A 51 -0.75 20.18 16.72
C ARG A 51 0.44 19.25 16.49
N LEU A 52 0.22 17.94 16.32
CA LEU A 52 1.27 16.97 16.04
C LEU A 52 1.99 17.29 14.72
N ALA A 53 1.25 17.42 13.64
CA ALA A 53 1.85 17.67 12.34
C ALA A 53 2.32 19.13 12.15
N ALA A 54 1.70 20.11 12.80
CA ALA A 54 2.24 21.47 12.90
C ALA A 54 3.59 21.52 13.63
N ALA A 55 3.74 20.76 14.72
CA ALA A 55 5.01 20.65 15.43
C ALA A 55 6.11 19.99 14.57
N ARG A 56 5.75 19.08 13.67
CA ARG A 56 6.70 18.51 12.69
C ARG A 56 7.06 19.49 11.56
N GLY A 57 6.12 20.30 11.10
CA GLY A 57 6.27 21.22 9.97
C GLY A 57 7.11 22.48 10.21
N SER A 58 7.64 22.68 11.42
CA SER A 58 8.51 23.85 11.72
C SER A 58 9.98 23.68 11.26
N ALA A 59 10.35 22.54 10.64
CA ALA A 59 11.73 22.23 10.26
C ALA A 59 12.04 22.26 8.75
N SER A 60 11.05 22.32 7.85
CA SER A 60 11.31 22.54 6.43
C SER A 60 10.13 23.28 5.79
N GLY A 61 10.39 24.42 5.15
CA GLY A 61 9.39 25.30 4.52
C GLY A 61 8.66 24.71 3.30
N SER A 62 8.19 23.47 3.38
CA SER A 62 7.25 22.86 2.44
C SER A 62 5.97 22.47 3.18
N SER A 63 4.84 22.55 2.48
CA SER A 63 3.49 22.14 2.89
C SER A 63 3.46 21.08 4.01
N LEU A 64 2.77 21.39 5.11
CA LEU A 64 2.55 20.48 6.23
C LEU A 64 2.16 19.06 5.74
N ASN A 65 3.03 18.07 5.96
CA ASN A 65 2.84 16.68 5.54
C ASN A 65 1.88 15.95 6.51
N TYR A 66 0.58 16.20 6.36
CA TYR A 66 -0.49 15.48 7.07
C TYR A 66 -0.88 14.15 6.38
N GLY A 67 -0.07 13.66 5.44
CA GLY A 67 -0.46 12.55 4.55
C GLY A 67 -0.86 11.28 5.31
N LEU A 68 -0.09 10.91 6.35
CA LEU A 68 -0.39 9.73 7.16
C LEU A 68 -1.68 9.89 7.97
N GLU A 69 -1.82 11.02 8.66
CA GLU A 69 -2.98 11.36 9.48
C GLU A 69 -4.25 11.39 8.63
N MET A 70 -4.18 11.95 7.41
CA MET A 70 -5.28 11.95 6.45
C MET A 70 -5.63 10.56 5.95
N LYS A 71 -4.65 9.78 5.50
CA LYS A 71 -4.89 8.40 5.06
C LYS A 71 -5.45 7.52 6.17
N ASN A 72 -5.14 7.83 7.43
CA ASN A 72 -5.66 7.08 8.56
C ASN A 72 -7.14 7.38 8.87
N ILE A 73 -7.66 8.57 8.53
CA ILE A 73 -9.06 8.94 8.75
C ILE A 73 -9.94 8.76 7.52
N ALA A 74 -9.37 8.85 6.31
CA ALA A 74 -10.04 8.46 5.08
C ALA A 74 -10.03 6.93 4.89
N THR A 75 -10.87 6.46 4.00
CA THR A 75 -10.89 5.07 3.52
C THR A 75 -10.84 5.11 2.00
N THR A 76 -9.88 4.38 1.43
CA THR A 76 -9.80 4.14 -0.01
C THR A 76 -10.74 2.99 -0.39
N TYR A 77 -11.61 3.20 -1.36
CA TYR A 77 -12.44 2.16 -1.98
C TYR A 77 -11.95 1.96 -3.41
N LYS A 78 -11.49 0.75 -3.71
CA LYS A 78 -11.10 0.31 -5.05
C LYS A 78 -12.30 -0.37 -5.70
N ILE A 79 -12.83 0.25 -6.75
CA ILE A 79 -14.07 -0.14 -7.40
C ILE A 79 -13.73 -0.71 -8.77
N ASN A 80 -13.85 -2.03 -8.93
CA ASN A 80 -13.82 -2.65 -10.24
C ASN A 80 -15.24 -2.70 -10.80
N VAL A 81 -15.45 -2.08 -11.95
CA VAL A 81 -16.70 -2.16 -12.70
C VAL A 81 -16.49 -3.09 -13.87
N ILE A 82 -17.25 -4.19 -13.93
CA ILE A 82 -17.13 -5.21 -14.96
C ILE A 82 -18.30 -5.04 -15.93
N THR A 83 -18.02 -4.58 -17.15
CA THR A 83 -19.00 -4.52 -18.23
C THR A 83 -19.11 -5.89 -18.91
N SER A 84 -20.33 -6.33 -19.22
CA SER A 84 -20.57 -7.61 -19.88
C SER A 84 -19.84 -7.71 -21.22
N ASN A 85 -19.49 -8.93 -21.63
CA ASN A 85 -18.88 -9.19 -22.95
C ASN A 85 -19.92 -9.41 -24.07
N GLU A 86 -21.19 -9.10 -23.83
CA GLU A 86 -22.24 -9.15 -24.87
C GLU A 86 -22.09 -8.01 -25.89
N ARG A 87 -22.63 -8.19 -27.09
CA ARG A 87 -22.54 -7.16 -28.13
C ARG A 87 -23.35 -5.92 -27.74
N GLY A 88 -22.69 -4.76 -27.78
CA GLY A 88 -23.33 -3.46 -27.49
C GLY A 88 -23.58 -3.21 -26.01
N SER A 89 -22.78 -3.84 -25.14
CA SER A 89 -22.85 -3.72 -23.69
C SER A 89 -22.11 -2.52 -23.11
N GLY A 90 -21.23 -1.86 -23.88
CA GLY A 90 -20.46 -0.71 -23.42
C GLY A 90 -21.22 0.60 -23.51
N THR A 91 -20.80 1.61 -22.75
CA THR A 91 -21.49 2.91 -22.65
C THR A 91 -20.53 4.09 -22.69
N ASP A 92 -20.93 5.14 -23.41
CA ASP A 92 -20.26 6.45 -23.42
C ASP A 92 -20.84 7.42 -22.36
N ALA A 93 -21.84 6.99 -21.58
CA ALA A 93 -22.51 7.84 -20.60
C ALA A 93 -21.65 8.06 -19.34
N ASN A 94 -21.94 9.12 -18.59
CA ASN A 94 -21.20 9.42 -17.36
C ASN A 94 -21.72 8.54 -16.22
N VAL A 95 -20.95 7.49 -15.90
CA VAL A 95 -21.26 6.55 -14.82
C VAL A 95 -20.91 7.14 -13.45
N TYR A 96 -21.73 6.83 -12.46
CA TYR A 96 -21.53 7.22 -11.07
C TYR A 96 -21.95 6.09 -10.11
N ILE A 97 -21.49 6.18 -8.86
CA ILE A 97 -21.84 5.24 -7.79
C ILE A 97 -22.13 5.95 -6.47
N ILE A 98 -22.98 5.36 -5.64
CA ILE A 98 -23.18 5.67 -4.22
C ILE A 98 -22.97 4.39 -3.44
N ILE A 99 -22.07 4.38 -2.46
CA ILE A 99 -21.85 3.24 -1.57
C ILE A 99 -22.52 3.55 -0.23
N PHE A 100 -23.43 2.68 0.19
CA PHE A 100 -24.12 2.79 1.47
C PHE A 100 -23.50 1.82 2.47
N GLY A 101 -22.98 2.37 3.58
CA GLY A 101 -22.40 1.60 4.67
C GLY A 101 -23.31 1.51 5.89
N GLU A 102 -22.74 1.05 7.01
CA GLU A 102 -23.42 0.97 8.31
C GLU A 102 -23.69 2.35 8.91
N ASN A 103 -22.76 3.29 8.71
CA ASN A 103 -22.72 4.55 9.44
C ASN A 103 -23.00 5.77 8.55
N ASN A 104 -22.73 5.67 7.25
CA ASN A 104 -22.88 6.77 6.31
C ASN A 104 -22.98 6.25 4.86
N ASP A 105 -23.06 7.16 3.89
CA ASP A 105 -22.86 6.87 2.47
C ASP A 105 -21.79 7.77 1.85
N THR A 106 -21.30 7.42 0.66
CA THR A 106 -20.25 8.19 -0.02
C THR A 106 -20.77 9.43 -0.77
N GLY A 107 -22.09 9.65 -0.79
CA GLY A 107 -22.73 10.49 -1.78
C GLY A 107 -22.56 9.97 -3.21
N LYS A 108 -23.03 10.75 -4.18
CA LYS A 108 -22.92 10.46 -5.61
C LYS A 108 -21.49 10.77 -6.09
N VAL A 109 -20.73 9.72 -6.35
CA VAL A 109 -19.33 9.80 -6.81
C VAL A 109 -19.27 9.47 -8.31
N PRO A 110 -18.83 10.40 -9.18
CA PRO A 110 -18.60 10.10 -10.59
C PRO A 110 -17.41 9.17 -10.77
N LEU A 111 -17.53 8.19 -11.66
CA LEU A 111 -16.47 7.25 -12.01
C LEU A 111 -15.77 7.69 -13.30
N ALA A 112 -15.12 8.86 -13.25
CA ALA A 112 -14.63 9.55 -14.44
C ALA A 112 -13.21 9.16 -14.88
N ILE A 113 -12.36 8.65 -13.96
CA ILE A 113 -10.94 8.38 -14.24
C ILE A 113 -10.61 6.94 -13.84
N SER A 114 -10.62 6.06 -14.85
CA SER A 114 -10.17 4.67 -14.69
C SER A 114 -8.64 4.60 -14.62
N LYS A 115 -8.14 3.68 -13.78
CA LYS A 115 -6.72 3.36 -13.63
C LYS A 115 -6.25 2.35 -14.68
N THR A 116 -7.17 1.59 -15.28
CA THR A 116 -6.86 0.51 -16.22
C THR A 116 -7.02 0.93 -17.67
N HIS A 117 -8.08 1.66 -18.00
CA HIS A 117 -8.36 2.08 -19.38
C HIS A 117 -8.60 3.59 -19.46
N LYS A 118 -8.22 4.18 -20.60
CA LYS A 118 -8.53 5.60 -20.88
C LYS A 118 -9.99 5.82 -21.24
N ASP A 119 -10.59 4.79 -21.84
CA ASP A 119 -11.97 4.72 -22.28
C ASP A 119 -12.66 3.60 -21.47
N PRO A 120 -13.27 3.95 -20.32
CA PRO A 120 -13.84 2.98 -19.40
C PRO A 120 -15.24 2.53 -19.84
N PHE A 121 -15.72 1.46 -19.23
CA PHE A 121 -17.05 0.87 -19.41
C PHE A 121 -17.31 0.22 -20.76
N GLU A 122 -16.26 -0.05 -21.53
CA GLU A 122 -16.35 -0.77 -22.79
C GLU A 122 -16.67 -2.26 -22.62
N ARG A 123 -17.18 -2.87 -23.70
CA ARG A 123 -17.57 -4.29 -23.72
C ARG A 123 -16.45 -5.20 -23.20
N GLY A 124 -16.75 -5.99 -22.18
CA GLY A 124 -15.82 -6.96 -21.59
C GLY A 124 -14.68 -6.33 -20.80
N HIS A 125 -14.66 -5.01 -20.62
CA HIS A 125 -13.65 -4.36 -19.79
C HIS A 125 -13.94 -4.55 -18.30
N THR A 126 -12.85 -4.55 -17.54
CA THR A 126 -12.87 -4.35 -16.09
C THR A 126 -12.13 -3.04 -15.80
N ASP A 127 -12.88 -2.07 -15.31
CA ASP A 127 -12.39 -0.72 -15.06
C ASP A 127 -12.20 -0.47 -13.58
N LEU A 128 -10.97 -0.15 -13.17
CA LEU A 128 -10.61 0.11 -11.79
C LEU A 128 -10.67 1.61 -11.49
N PHE A 129 -11.47 1.99 -10.50
CA PHE A 129 -11.54 3.33 -9.95
C PHE A 129 -11.08 3.33 -8.50
N GLU A 130 -10.43 4.41 -8.07
CA GLU A 130 -10.05 4.60 -6.67
C GLU A 130 -10.74 5.86 -6.15
N ILE A 131 -11.58 5.69 -5.13
CA ILE A 131 -12.24 6.81 -4.47
C ILE A 131 -11.78 6.88 -3.02
N GLU A 132 -11.58 8.10 -2.53
CA GLU A 132 -11.28 8.36 -1.13
C GLU A 132 -12.48 9.06 -0.50
N ALA A 133 -13.07 8.41 0.49
CA ALA A 133 -14.21 8.93 1.23
C ALA A 133 -14.03 8.69 2.73
N MET A 134 -14.98 9.18 3.52
CA MET A 134 -15.09 8.83 4.93
C MET A 134 -15.26 7.32 5.12
N ASP A 135 -14.88 6.82 6.29
CA ASP A 135 -15.20 5.45 6.68
C ASP A 135 -16.71 5.31 6.88
N ILE A 136 -17.39 4.66 5.93
CA ILE A 136 -18.83 4.43 5.98
C ILE A 136 -19.19 3.18 6.80
N GLY A 137 -18.20 2.44 7.31
CA GLY A 137 -18.40 1.09 7.86
C GLY A 137 -18.57 0.04 6.77
N GLU A 138 -19.06 -1.15 7.12
CA GLU A 138 -19.22 -2.24 6.15
C GLU A 138 -20.22 -1.85 5.03
N PRO A 139 -19.84 -1.94 3.74
CA PRO A 139 -20.76 -1.74 2.62
C PRO A 139 -21.96 -2.70 2.69
N LYS A 140 -23.18 -2.16 2.71
CA LYS A 140 -24.44 -2.93 2.76
C LYS A 140 -25.16 -2.97 1.44
N LYS A 141 -25.08 -1.90 0.65
CA LYS A 141 -25.60 -1.84 -0.72
C LYS A 141 -24.87 -0.76 -1.52
N ILE A 142 -25.03 -0.79 -2.83
CA ILE A 142 -24.60 0.28 -3.71
C ILE A 142 -25.76 0.72 -4.59
N LYS A 143 -25.72 1.97 -5.05
CA LYS A 143 -26.50 2.45 -6.18
C LYS A 143 -25.54 2.85 -7.29
N ILE A 144 -25.69 2.27 -8.47
CA ILE A 144 -24.86 2.57 -9.64
C ILE A 144 -25.77 2.99 -10.79
N GLY A 145 -25.35 3.97 -11.58
CA GLY A 145 -26.13 4.46 -12.70
C GLY A 145 -25.35 5.39 -13.61
N HIS A 146 -26.02 5.87 -14.66
CA HIS A 146 -25.46 6.82 -15.62
C HIS A 146 -26.49 7.89 -16.01
N ASP A 147 -26.05 8.92 -16.73
CA ASP A 147 -26.84 10.10 -17.09
C ASP A 147 -27.46 10.07 -18.50
N ASP A 148 -27.43 8.91 -19.17
CA ASP A 148 -27.87 8.71 -20.56
C ASP A 148 -27.18 9.62 -21.60
N ALA A 149 -26.04 10.24 -21.25
CA ALA A 149 -25.29 11.06 -22.19
C ALA A 149 -24.60 10.21 -23.27
N GLY A 150 -24.31 10.83 -24.42
CA GLY A 150 -23.63 10.18 -25.55
C GLY A 150 -24.60 9.50 -26.54
N MET A 151 -24.06 8.96 -27.64
CA MET A 151 -24.88 8.30 -28.68
C MET A 151 -25.13 6.82 -28.40
N LEU A 152 -24.29 6.18 -27.56
CA LEU A 152 -24.38 4.78 -27.17
C LEU A 152 -24.42 4.68 -25.64
N SER A 153 -25.51 5.14 -25.05
CA SER A 153 -25.67 5.21 -23.59
C SER A 153 -26.09 3.89 -22.95
N ASP A 154 -26.65 2.95 -23.72
CA ASP A 154 -27.06 1.63 -23.24
C ASP A 154 -25.89 0.90 -22.59
N TRP A 155 -26.08 0.36 -21.39
CA TRP A 155 -25.00 -0.30 -20.66
C TRP A 155 -25.45 -1.64 -20.10
N LEU A 156 -24.72 -2.73 -20.35
CA LEU A 156 -24.96 -4.01 -19.68
C LEU A 156 -23.89 -4.24 -18.61
N LEU A 157 -24.23 -3.89 -17.38
CA LEU A 157 -23.37 -4.08 -16.23
C LEU A 157 -23.43 -5.53 -15.76
N GLU A 158 -22.28 -6.21 -15.75
CA GLU A 158 -22.19 -7.58 -15.25
C GLU A 158 -22.19 -7.61 -13.71
N ARG A 159 -21.23 -6.91 -13.10
CA ARG A 159 -21.10 -6.79 -11.64
C ARG A 159 -20.16 -5.65 -11.26
N VAL A 160 -20.21 -5.27 -9.99
CA VAL A 160 -19.25 -4.35 -9.37
C VAL A 160 -18.54 -5.09 -8.24
N GLU A 161 -17.23 -4.92 -8.13
CA GLU A 161 -16.43 -5.43 -7.01
C GLU A 161 -15.82 -4.25 -6.28
N ILE A 162 -15.98 -4.19 -4.96
CA ILE A 162 -15.47 -3.10 -4.12
C ILE A 162 -14.49 -3.70 -3.13
N ASP A 163 -13.22 -3.38 -3.31
CA ASP A 163 -12.15 -3.72 -2.38
C ASP A 163 -11.88 -2.55 -1.43
N VAL A 164 -11.87 -2.84 -0.13
CA VAL A 164 -11.57 -1.86 0.94
C VAL A 164 -10.36 -2.36 1.72
N PRO A 165 -9.13 -1.97 1.33
CA PRO A 165 -7.89 -2.44 1.94
C PRO A 165 -7.85 -2.26 3.46
N LYS A 166 -8.33 -1.13 3.97
CA LYS A 166 -8.39 -0.84 5.41
C LYS A 166 -9.23 -1.83 6.21
N MET A 167 -10.20 -2.49 5.57
CA MET A 167 -11.04 -3.53 6.16
C MET A 167 -10.53 -4.94 5.86
N GLY A 168 -9.60 -5.09 4.92
CA GLY A 168 -9.12 -6.40 4.45
C GLY A 168 -10.24 -7.22 3.82
N ARG A 169 -11.15 -6.59 3.08
CA ARG A 169 -12.29 -7.27 2.47
C ARG A 169 -12.63 -6.70 1.10
N ALA A 170 -13.07 -7.58 0.21
CA ALA A 170 -13.61 -7.23 -1.09
C ALA A 170 -15.03 -7.77 -1.25
N TRP A 171 -15.99 -6.91 -1.58
CA TRP A 171 -17.40 -7.26 -1.77
C TRP A 171 -17.74 -7.36 -3.25
N VAL A 172 -18.55 -8.37 -3.61
CA VAL A 172 -19.05 -8.56 -4.98
C VAL A 172 -20.54 -8.23 -5.03
N PHE A 173 -20.91 -7.30 -5.91
CA PHE A 173 -22.27 -6.84 -6.16
C PHE A 173 -22.70 -7.30 -7.57
N PRO A 174 -23.30 -8.49 -7.70
CA PRO A 174 -23.77 -8.99 -9.00
C PRO A 174 -24.92 -8.13 -9.55
N CYS A 175 -24.93 -7.89 -10.86
CA CYS A 175 -25.98 -7.14 -11.55
C CYS A 175 -26.61 -7.96 -12.68
N GLY A 176 -25.92 -8.10 -13.81
CA GLY A 176 -26.38 -8.82 -15.00
C GLY A 176 -27.58 -8.17 -15.70
N LYS A 177 -27.69 -6.84 -15.66
CA LYS A 177 -28.84 -6.09 -16.20
C LYS A 177 -28.42 -4.91 -17.07
N TRP A 178 -29.30 -4.59 -18.02
CA TRP A 178 -29.18 -3.40 -18.85
C TRP A 178 -29.60 -2.16 -18.04
N LEU A 179 -28.72 -1.16 -17.99
CA LEU A 179 -29.04 0.21 -17.62
C LEU A 179 -29.22 0.98 -18.93
N SER A 180 -30.47 1.30 -19.27
CA SER A 180 -30.85 1.80 -20.60
C SER A 180 -32.25 2.41 -20.54
N THR A 181 -32.56 3.36 -21.42
CA THR A 181 -33.93 3.84 -21.63
C THR A 181 -34.76 2.94 -22.56
N SER A 182 -34.11 2.06 -23.35
CA SER A 182 -34.75 1.29 -24.43
C SER A 182 -34.67 -0.23 -24.26
N LYS A 183 -33.77 -0.73 -23.41
CA LYS A 183 -33.52 -2.15 -23.13
C LYS A 183 -33.82 -2.50 -21.67
N GLY A 184 -33.97 -3.79 -21.39
CA GLY A 184 -34.12 -4.29 -20.02
C GLY A 184 -35.40 -3.79 -19.33
N ASP A 185 -35.26 -3.27 -18.13
CA ASP A 185 -36.35 -2.68 -17.32
C ASP A 185 -36.49 -1.16 -17.51
N CYS A 186 -35.82 -0.59 -18.52
CA CYS A 186 -35.82 0.84 -18.84
C CYS A 186 -35.35 1.73 -17.68
N GLN A 187 -34.43 1.21 -16.83
CA GLN A 187 -33.84 1.95 -15.72
C GLN A 187 -32.40 2.36 -16.03
N LEU A 188 -31.99 3.54 -15.59
CA LEU A 188 -30.61 4.04 -15.73
C LEU A 188 -29.80 3.93 -14.42
N GLU A 189 -30.45 3.43 -13.36
CA GLU A 189 -29.90 3.31 -12.02
C GLU A 189 -30.38 2.01 -11.38
N LEU A 190 -29.50 1.33 -10.66
CA LEU A 190 -29.82 0.08 -9.97
C LEU A 190 -29.25 0.09 -8.54
N GLU A 191 -30.04 -0.43 -7.60
CA GLU A 191 -29.56 -0.77 -6.26
C GLU A 191 -29.11 -2.24 -6.22
N LEU A 192 -27.84 -2.46 -5.84
CA LEU A 192 -27.22 -3.79 -5.78
C LEU A 192 -26.80 -4.13 -4.35
N TYR A 193 -26.85 -5.40 -4.01
CA TYR A 193 -26.52 -5.93 -2.69
C TYR A 193 -25.34 -6.90 -2.75
N PRO A 194 -24.48 -6.92 -1.74
CA PRO A 194 -23.28 -7.76 -1.75
C PRO A 194 -23.65 -9.24 -1.61
N LYS A 195 -22.96 -10.09 -2.36
CA LYS A 195 -23.11 -11.54 -2.25
C LYS A 195 -22.12 -12.09 -1.22
N ALA A 196 -22.60 -12.38 -0.01
CA ALA A 196 -21.77 -12.79 1.14
C ALA A 196 -20.80 -13.96 0.86
N MET A 197 -21.22 -14.96 0.08
CA MET A 197 -20.36 -16.11 -0.28
C MET A 197 -19.25 -15.79 -1.29
N ALA A 198 -19.33 -14.63 -1.94
CA ALA A 198 -18.32 -14.13 -2.89
C ALA A 198 -17.43 -13.04 -2.26
N THR A 199 -17.69 -12.64 -1.00
CA THR A 199 -16.86 -11.68 -0.30
C THR A 199 -15.52 -12.33 0.08
N GLU A 200 -14.43 -11.71 -0.35
CA GLU A 200 -13.07 -12.13 0.01
C GLU A 200 -12.61 -11.42 1.27
N VAL A 201 -11.83 -12.12 2.11
CA VAL A 201 -11.25 -11.58 3.35
C VAL A 201 -9.76 -11.85 3.34
N TYR A 202 -8.97 -10.82 3.63
CA TYR A 202 -7.52 -10.85 3.65
C TYR A 202 -6.98 -9.92 4.76
N THR A 203 -5.65 -9.86 4.96
CA THR A 203 -5.08 -8.99 5.99
C THR A 203 -5.37 -7.51 5.68
N PRO A 204 -5.95 -6.76 6.64
CA PRO A 204 -6.16 -5.33 6.46
C PRO A 204 -4.88 -4.57 6.16
N HIS A 205 -5.00 -3.55 5.33
CA HIS A 205 -3.92 -2.62 5.04
C HIS A 205 -4.02 -1.41 5.97
N VAL A 206 -2.87 -0.87 6.34
CA VAL A 206 -2.74 0.35 7.13
C VAL A 206 -1.78 1.30 6.43
N PRO A 207 -1.94 2.61 6.62
CA PRO A 207 -1.04 3.55 5.98
C PRO A 207 0.31 3.56 6.72
N TYR A 208 1.38 3.52 5.94
CA TYR A 208 2.77 3.69 6.36
C TYR A 208 3.31 4.96 5.71
N GLU A 209 3.90 5.85 6.51
CA GLU A 209 4.69 6.97 6.00
C GLU A 209 6.15 6.54 5.92
N ILE A 210 6.67 6.48 4.70
CA ILE A 210 8.02 6.04 4.40
C ILE A 210 8.80 7.25 3.92
N LYS A 211 9.79 7.66 4.71
CA LYS A 211 10.70 8.74 4.36
C LYS A 211 12.04 8.15 3.96
N VAL A 212 12.46 8.44 2.74
CA VAL A 212 13.74 8.03 2.18
C VAL A 212 14.66 9.24 2.16
N VAL A 213 15.82 9.08 2.77
CA VAL A 213 16.86 10.11 2.80
C VAL A 213 18.00 9.67 1.90
N THR A 214 18.14 10.34 0.76
CA THR A 214 19.28 10.14 -0.14
C THR A 214 20.46 10.96 0.39
N SER A 215 21.66 10.37 0.43
CA SER A 215 22.84 11.04 0.99
C SER A 215 23.21 12.30 0.22
N LYS A 216 23.94 13.20 0.90
CA LYS A 216 24.44 14.46 0.31
C LYS A 216 25.75 14.31 -0.47
N ILE A 217 26.30 13.09 -0.54
CA ILE A 217 27.54 12.84 -1.28
C ILE A 217 27.31 13.00 -2.79
N SER A 218 28.36 13.39 -3.51
CA SER A 218 28.27 13.59 -4.96
C SER A 218 27.80 12.31 -5.66
N GLY A 219 26.87 12.43 -6.61
CA GLY A 219 26.35 11.28 -7.36
C GLY A 219 25.36 10.39 -6.60
N ALA A 220 24.98 10.71 -5.36
CA ALA A 220 24.09 9.86 -4.56
C ALA A 220 22.67 9.68 -5.13
N GLY A 221 22.20 10.58 -5.99
CA GLY A 221 20.85 10.51 -6.57
C GLY A 221 20.73 9.46 -7.65
N THR A 222 19.52 8.91 -7.81
CA THR A 222 19.23 7.85 -8.78
C THR A 222 18.06 8.19 -9.68
N ASP A 223 17.98 7.54 -10.84
CA ASP A 223 16.81 7.49 -11.72
C ASP A 223 16.10 6.13 -11.76
N ALA A 224 16.66 5.11 -11.09
CA ALA A 224 16.06 3.79 -10.96
C ALA A 224 14.75 3.82 -10.14
N ASN A 225 13.88 2.82 -10.32
CA ASN A 225 12.68 2.67 -9.50
C ASN A 225 13.03 1.96 -8.20
N ILE A 226 12.66 2.57 -7.08
CA ILE A 226 12.97 2.06 -5.73
C ILE A 226 11.77 1.29 -5.21
N PHE A 227 12.04 0.09 -4.71
CA PHE A 227 11.08 -0.75 -4.01
C PHE A 227 11.46 -0.92 -2.55
N ILE A 228 10.45 -1.25 -1.75
CA ILE A 228 10.60 -1.62 -0.35
C ILE A 228 9.70 -2.81 -0.04
N GLU A 229 10.12 -3.61 0.92
CA GLU A 229 9.32 -4.64 1.56
C GLU A 229 9.54 -4.52 3.08
N ILE A 230 8.44 -4.52 3.84
CA ILE A 230 8.46 -4.31 5.28
C ILE A 230 8.13 -5.64 5.95
N TYR A 231 8.96 -6.04 6.92
CA TYR A 231 8.82 -7.28 7.67
C TYR A 231 8.44 -6.96 9.11
N GLY A 232 7.34 -7.54 9.58
CA GLY A 232 7.05 -7.73 11.00
C GLY A 232 7.23 -9.19 11.39
N THR A 233 6.89 -9.52 12.62
CA THR A 233 7.15 -10.84 13.23
C THR A 233 6.58 -12.02 12.44
N ASP A 234 5.35 -11.89 11.94
CA ASP A 234 4.65 -13.00 11.26
C ASP A 234 4.19 -12.64 9.84
N LYS A 235 4.51 -11.44 9.36
CA LYS A 235 3.90 -10.86 8.16
C LYS A 235 4.88 -10.00 7.39
N THR A 236 4.72 -9.98 6.07
CA THR A 236 5.42 -9.09 5.15
C THR A 236 4.41 -8.31 4.31
N THR A 237 4.77 -7.10 3.88
CA THR A 237 3.98 -6.34 2.90
C THR A 237 4.09 -6.90 1.48
N GLY A 238 5.08 -7.75 1.23
CA GLY A 238 5.58 -7.99 -0.12
C GLY A 238 6.29 -6.75 -0.69
N GLU A 239 6.88 -6.92 -1.87
CA GLU A 239 7.58 -5.85 -2.58
C GLU A 239 6.58 -4.81 -3.11
N VAL A 240 6.82 -3.54 -2.78
CA VAL A 240 6.06 -2.41 -3.30
C VAL A 240 6.98 -1.31 -3.81
N MET A 241 6.64 -0.74 -4.96
CA MET A 241 7.33 0.42 -5.52
C MET A 241 6.95 1.68 -4.74
N LEU A 242 7.94 2.49 -4.35
CA LEU A 242 7.70 3.70 -3.55
C LEU A 242 6.94 4.78 -4.31
N CYS A 243 7.11 4.84 -5.63
CA CYS A 243 6.40 5.79 -6.48
C CYS A 243 6.20 5.21 -7.89
N ASN A 244 5.14 5.67 -8.56
CA ASN A 244 4.93 5.34 -9.97
C ASN A 244 5.78 6.24 -10.90
N LYS A 245 5.78 5.92 -12.21
CA LYS A 245 6.54 6.69 -13.22
C LYS A 245 6.19 8.18 -13.27
N LYS A 246 4.95 8.58 -12.95
CA LYS A 246 4.54 9.99 -12.96
C LYS A 246 5.09 10.75 -11.75
N GLU A 247 5.10 10.10 -10.59
CA GLU A 247 5.60 10.64 -9.32
C GLU A 247 7.12 10.63 -9.22
N ARG A 248 7.79 9.79 -10.00
CA ARG A 248 9.26 9.59 -9.99
C ARG A 248 10.06 10.86 -10.26
N LYS A 249 9.49 11.81 -11.02
CA LYS A 249 10.19 13.03 -11.46
C LYS A 249 10.57 13.90 -10.25
N GLY A 250 11.86 14.19 -10.11
CA GLY A 250 12.39 15.01 -9.02
C GLY A 250 12.53 14.27 -7.67
N LYS A 251 12.31 12.95 -7.65
CA LYS A 251 12.50 12.09 -6.48
C LYS A 251 13.89 11.48 -6.44
N PHE A 252 14.34 11.14 -5.24
CA PHE A 252 15.58 10.45 -4.92
C PHE A 252 16.82 11.17 -5.46
N GLN A 253 16.80 12.51 -5.41
CA GLN A 253 17.93 13.35 -5.78
C GLN A 253 18.97 13.39 -4.66
N THR A 254 20.21 13.71 -4.98
CA THR A 254 21.27 13.90 -3.98
C THR A 254 20.82 14.87 -2.88
N GLY A 255 20.93 14.43 -1.62
CA GLY A 255 20.57 15.22 -0.44
C GLY A 255 19.07 15.45 -0.23
N SER A 256 18.22 14.83 -1.05
CA SER A 256 16.76 14.96 -0.93
C SER A 256 16.20 14.09 0.20
N VAL A 257 15.04 14.53 0.70
CA VAL A 257 14.22 13.80 1.67
C VAL A 257 12.86 13.62 1.03
N ASP A 258 12.55 12.41 0.60
CA ASP A 258 11.30 12.08 -0.07
C ASP A 258 10.40 11.27 0.84
N THR A 259 9.14 11.71 0.96
CA THR A 259 8.14 11.07 1.83
C THR A 259 7.01 10.49 0.98
N PHE A 260 6.64 9.25 1.29
CA PHE A 260 5.59 8.48 0.64
C PHE A 260 4.60 8.00 1.70
N VAL A 261 3.31 7.99 1.39
CA VAL A 261 2.28 7.41 2.28
C VAL A 261 1.58 6.30 1.51
N LEU A 262 1.85 5.05 1.90
CA LEU A 262 1.37 3.86 1.21
C LEU A 262 0.44 3.05 2.12
N GLU A 263 -0.71 2.61 1.60
CA GLU A 263 -1.58 1.64 2.29
C GLU A 263 -1.08 0.23 1.98
N LEU A 264 -0.45 -0.42 2.97
CA LEU A 264 0.20 -1.73 2.84
C LEU A 264 -0.32 -2.69 3.90
N GLU A 265 -0.13 -3.99 3.70
CA GLU A 265 -0.51 -5.02 4.67
C GLU A 265 -0.02 -4.70 6.09
N ASP A 266 -0.90 -4.83 7.09
CA ASP A 266 -0.54 -4.60 8.48
C ASP A 266 0.40 -5.71 9.00
N VAL A 267 1.71 -5.41 8.99
CA VAL A 267 2.76 -6.31 9.49
C VAL A 267 2.86 -6.37 11.03
N GLY A 268 1.99 -5.66 11.73
CA GLY A 268 1.99 -5.59 13.19
C GLY A 268 2.77 -4.41 13.76
N LYS A 269 2.78 -4.34 15.10
CA LYS A 269 3.26 -3.15 15.85
C LYS A 269 4.76 -2.92 15.77
N PHE A 270 5.52 -3.96 15.43
CA PHE A 270 6.97 -3.95 15.41
C PHE A 270 7.42 -4.34 14.00
N ILE A 271 8.30 -3.51 13.43
CA ILE A 271 8.94 -3.77 12.14
C ILE A 271 10.33 -4.31 12.47
N GLU A 272 10.59 -5.57 12.12
CA GLU A 272 11.83 -6.28 12.47
C GLU A 272 12.96 -5.98 11.50
N LYS A 273 12.61 -5.84 10.22
CA LYS A 273 13.53 -5.45 9.16
C LYS A 273 12.78 -4.84 7.98
N ILE A 274 13.51 -4.22 7.09
CA ILE A 274 13.06 -3.85 5.76
C ILE A 274 14.02 -4.40 4.72
N ARG A 275 13.50 -4.70 3.54
CA ARG A 275 14.30 -4.91 2.34
C ARG A 275 14.05 -3.74 1.41
N VAL A 276 15.11 -3.08 1.00
CA VAL A 276 15.05 -1.95 0.07
C VAL A 276 15.97 -2.24 -1.11
N GLY A 277 15.58 -1.82 -2.31
CA GLY A 277 16.38 -1.99 -3.49
C GLY A 277 15.86 -1.18 -4.67
N HIS A 278 16.52 -1.32 -5.82
CA HIS A 278 16.08 -0.70 -7.06
C HIS A 278 16.19 -1.64 -8.26
N ASP A 279 15.50 -1.30 -9.34
CA ASP A 279 15.45 -2.10 -10.57
C ASP A 279 16.63 -1.89 -11.53
N ASN A 280 17.63 -1.11 -11.11
CA ASN A 280 18.81 -0.74 -11.90
C ASN A 280 18.49 -0.14 -13.28
N THR A 281 17.32 0.48 -13.44
CA THR A 281 16.95 1.19 -14.68
C THR A 281 17.45 2.63 -14.69
N GLY A 282 17.50 3.22 -15.89
CA GLY A 282 17.92 4.61 -16.07
C GLY A 282 19.41 4.78 -16.42
N TRP A 283 19.81 6.02 -16.65
CA TRP A 283 21.16 6.46 -17.00
C TRP A 283 22.06 6.60 -15.78
N GLY A 284 21.49 6.85 -14.60
CA GLY A 284 22.19 7.03 -13.33
C GLY A 284 21.56 6.15 -12.26
N ALA A 285 21.64 4.83 -12.45
CA ALA A 285 20.98 3.87 -11.57
C ALA A 285 21.61 3.77 -10.18
N ALA A 286 22.91 4.07 -10.05
CA ALA A 286 23.62 4.10 -8.78
C ALA A 286 22.92 5.03 -7.79
N TRP A 287 22.79 4.59 -6.54
CA TRP A 287 22.07 5.31 -5.51
C TRP A 287 22.79 5.17 -4.17
N HIS A 288 23.04 6.27 -3.47
CA HIS A 288 23.53 6.19 -2.09
C HIS A 288 22.44 6.57 -1.10
N LEU A 289 21.99 5.58 -0.34
CA LEU A 289 20.96 5.73 0.69
C LEU A 289 21.61 6.05 2.03
N ASP A 290 21.20 7.15 2.68
CA ASP A 290 21.57 7.47 4.06
C ASP A 290 20.78 6.59 5.02
N ARG A 291 19.45 6.76 5.02
CA ARG A 291 18.53 6.03 5.90
C ARG A 291 17.09 6.03 5.38
N VAL A 292 16.30 5.11 5.91
CA VAL A 292 14.84 5.07 5.76
C VAL A 292 14.19 5.29 7.13
N GLU A 293 13.18 6.14 7.20
CA GLU A 293 12.34 6.31 8.39
C GLU A 293 10.93 5.84 8.07
N ILE A 294 10.39 4.88 8.83
CA ILE A 294 9.03 4.37 8.63
C ILE A 294 8.19 4.74 9.83
N ARG A 295 7.20 5.60 9.61
CA ARG A 295 6.25 6.04 10.61
C ARG A 295 4.90 5.37 10.42
N ARG A 296 4.35 4.87 11.53
CA ARG A 296 3.01 4.29 11.61
C ARG A 296 2.24 4.88 12.79
N LEU A 297 0.93 4.99 12.64
CA LEU A 297 0.02 5.32 13.74
C LEU A 297 -0.43 4.07 14.50
N ASP A 298 -0.41 4.14 15.83
CA ASP A 298 -1.02 3.13 16.69
C ASP A 298 -2.53 3.38 16.88
N LYS A 299 -3.23 2.45 17.55
CA LYS A 299 -4.67 2.56 17.84
C LYS A 299 -5.04 3.80 18.68
N ASN A 300 -4.08 4.35 19.42
CA ASN A 300 -4.25 5.54 20.26
C ASN A 300 -3.82 6.83 19.56
N LYS A 301 -3.58 6.78 18.24
CA LYS A 301 -3.06 7.88 17.42
C LYS A 301 -1.70 8.41 17.91
N LYS A 302 -0.91 7.60 18.63
CA LYS A 302 0.51 7.85 18.82
C LYS A 302 1.24 7.40 17.57
N SER A 303 2.30 8.10 17.19
CA SER A 303 3.14 7.67 16.09
C SER A 303 4.40 7.01 16.60
N LYS A 304 4.74 5.87 16.01
CA LYS A 304 6.05 5.25 16.13
C LYS A 304 6.79 5.40 14.82
N THR A 305 8.04 5.85 14.88
CA THR A 305 8.93 5.98 13.73
C THR A 305 10.12 5.05 13.94
N PHE A 306 10.26 4.07 13.07
CA PHE A 306 11.40 3.15 13.00
C PHE A 306 12.47 3.76 12.10
N ILE A 307 13.71 3.83 12.59
CA ILE A 307 14.84 4.40 11.84
C ILE A 307 15.77 3.27 11.40
N PHE A 308 15.99 3.18 10.09
CA PHE A 308 16.85 2.18 9.45
C PHE A 308 18.04 2.89 8.80
N LEU A 309 19.21 2.81 9.40
CA LEU A 309 20.43 3.34 8.81
C LEU A 309 20.92 2.43 7.69
N CYS A 310 21.49 3.03 6.63
CA CYS A 310 22.11 2.30 5.54
C CYS A 310 23.54 2.80 5.29
N ASN A 311 23.71 4.05 4.84
CA ASN A 311 24.98 4.66 4.46
C ASN A 311 25.83 3.80 3.49
N ARG A 312 25.19 3.28 2.44
CA ARG A 312 25.84 2.42 1.43
C ARG A 312 25.32 2.73 0.03
N TRP A 313 26.13 2.38 -0.97
CA TRP A 313 25.70 2.43 -2.36
C TRP A 313 24.81 1.23 -2.70
N PHE A 314 23.87 1.48 -3.60
CA PHE A 314 23.08 0.53 -4.33
C PHE A 314 23.46 0.72 -5.80
N ALA A 315 24.38 -0.09 -6.28
CA ALA A 315 24.99 0.06 -7.60
C ALA A 315 25.57 -1.28 -8.04
N LYS A 316 25.67 -1.51 -9.35
CA LYS A 316 26.35 -2.69 -9.90
C LYS A 316 27.84 -2.47 -10.12
N ASP A 317 28.29 -1.22 -10.14
CA ASP A 317 29.63 -0.78 -10.48
C ASP A 317 30.35 -0.05 -9.33
N GLU A 318 29.67 0.13 -8.19
CA GLU A 318 30.23 0.74 -6.98
C GLU A 318 30.06 -0.16 -5.73
N ASP A 319 30.87 0.14 -4.71
CA ASP A 319 30.85 -0.49 -3.38
C ASP A 319 30.93 -2.03 -3.43
N ASP A 320 29.88 -2.74 -3.02
CA ASP A 320 29.79 -4.20 -3.00
C ASP A 320 29.00 -4.78 -4.18
N HIS A 321 28.69 -3.95 -5.18
CA HIS A 321 27.95 -4.33 -6.39
C HIS A 321 26.52 -4.84 -6.13
N THR A 322 25.96 -4.53 -4.96
CA THR A 322 24.59 -4.90 -4.59
C THR A 322 23.60 -3.77 -4.84
N ILE A 323 22.39 -4.11 -5.28
CA ILE A 323 21.29 -3.17 -5.52
C ILE A 323 20.07 -3.44 -4.61
N VAL A 324 20.24 -4.33 -3.63
CA VAL A 324 19.23 -4.72 -2.65
C VAL A 324 19.91 -4.93 -1.30
N ARG A 325 19.34 -4.36 -0.23
CA ARG A 325 19.85 -4.50 1.14
C ARG A 325 18.72 -4.80 2.11
N GLU A 326 19.05 -5.56 3.15
CA GLU A 326 18.18 -5.70 4.32
C GLU A 326 18.70 -4.83 5.45
N LEU A 327 17.82 -4.04 6.05
CA LEU A 327 18.13 -3.13 7.13
C LEU A 327 17.27 -3.49 8.34
N VAL A 328 17.88 -3.50 9.52
CA VAL A 328 17.20 -3.67 10.81
C VAL A 328 17.02 -2.30 11.46
N PRO A 329 15.96 -2.07 12.25
CA PRO A 329 15.76 -0.79 12.88
C PRO A 329 16.85 -0.56 13.94
N GLU A 330 17.43 0.63 13.94
CA GLU A 330 18.41 1.03 14.95
C GLU A 330 17.70 1.50 16.24
N LYS A 331 16.63 2.29 16.06
CA LYS A 331 15.86 2.89 17.15
C LYS A 331 14.42 3.18 16.76
N ILE A 332 13.59 3.37 17.78
CA ILE A 332 12.18 3.76 17.65
C ILE A 332 11.97 5.11 18.29
N LEU A 333 11.43 6.06 17.54
CA LEU A 333 10.94 7.32 18.07
C LEU A 333 9.44 7.23 18.32
N GLU A 334 9.02 7.38 19.57
CA GLU A 334 7.61 7.49 19.94
C GLU A 334 7.26 8.96 20.16
N GLU A 335 6.28 9.45 19.42
CA GLU A 335 5.83 10.84 19.54
C GLU A 335 4.44 10.91 20.16
N GLU A 336 4.29 11.78 21.17
CA GLU A 336 3.03 12.04 21.85
C GLU A 336 2.86 13.54 22.10
N VAL A 337 1.68 14.06 21.78
CA VAL A 337 1.32 15.46 22.09
C VAL A 337 0.90 15.58 23.55
N GLY A 338 1.66 16.36 24.33
CA GLY A 338 1.31 16.68 25.71
C GLY A 338 0.11 17.64 25.81
N LYS A 339 -0.45 17.79 27.02
CA LYS A 339 -1.65 18.63 27.30
C LYS A 339 -1.53 20.09 26.82
N GLY A 340 -0.31 20.62 26.67
CA GLY A 340 -0.03 21.98 26.18
C GLY A 340 0.36 22.08 24.70
N GLY A 341 0.12 21.06 23.88
CA GLY A 341 0.46 21.08 22.44
C GLY A 341 1.94 20.86 22.11
N LYS A 342 2.82 20.78 23.11
CA LYS A 342 4.23 20.41 22.92
C LYS A 342 4.37 18.94 22.54
N LEU A 343 5.13 18.69 21.48
CA LEU A 343 5.54 17.35 21.06
C LEU A 343 6.53 16.77 22.08
N LYS A 344 6.21 15.62 22.66
CA LYS A 344 7.16 14.81 23.42
C LYS A 344 7.62 13.68 22.51
N VAL A 345 8.92 13.64 22.23
CA VAL A 345 9.56 12.54 21.51
C VAL A 345 10.34 11.71 22.53
N ARG A 346 10.12 10.39 22.52
CA ARG A 346 10.88 9.43 23.31
C ARG A 346 11.64 8.53 22.35
N GLU A 347 12.94 8.46 22.53
CA GLU A 347 13.80 7.52 21.84
C GLU A 347 13.88 6.24 22.67
N ASN A 348 13.49 5.12 22.07
CA ASN A 348 13.54 3.81 22.69
C ASN A 348 14.53 2.95 21.90
N GLU A 349 15.49 2.36 22.62
CA GLU A 349 16.33 1.28 22.10
C GLU A 349 15.50 0.02 21.90
N ILE A 350 15.94 -0.80 20.95
CA ILE A 350 15.25 -2.03 20.56
C ILE A 350 15.92 -3.20 21.26
N GLN A 351 15.21 -3.80 22.20
CA GLN A 351 15.60 -5.08 22.80
C GLN A 351 15.41 -6.20 21.75
N ASP A 352 16.34 -7.17 21.75
CA ASP A 352 16.30 -8.35 20.88
C ASP A 352 16.17 -8.04 19.37
N ARG A 353 16.86 -6.98 18.92
CA ARG A 353 16.92 -6.66 17.49
C ARG A 353 17.59 -7.79 16.70
N LEU A 354 17.09 -8.04 15.49
CA LEU A 354 17.80 -8.90 14.54
C LEU A 354 19.19 -8.32 14.26
N GLU A 355 20.17 -9.20 14.16
CA GLU A 355 21.54 -8.82 13.79
C GLU A 355 21.72 -8.98 12.28
N ILE A 356 22.48 -8.06 11.68
CA ILE A 356 22.95 -8.24 10.31
C ILE A 356 24.17 -9.15 10.34
N LYS A 357 24.13 -10.22 9.55
CA LYS A 357 25.23 -11.18 9.39
C LYS A 357 25.68 -11.26 7.95
N GLN A 358 26.94 -11.63 7.78
CA GLN A 358 27.54 -11.89 6.47
C GLN A 358 27.70 -13.39 6.28
N TYR A 359 26.98 -13.94 5.31
CA TYR A 359 27.08 -15.34 4.91
C TYR A 359 28.05 -15.48 3.74
N THR A 360 28.89 -16.52 3.78
CA THR A 360 29.76 -16.87 2.65
C THR A 360 29.07 -17.94 1.80
N VAL A 361 28.95 -17.71 0.50
CA VAL A 361 28.34 -18.65 -0.45
C VAL A 361 29.40 -19.12 -1.42
N ASP A 362 29.81 -20.38 -1.31
CA ASP A 362 30.73 -21.03 -2.23
C ASP A 362 29.94 -21.86 -3.25
N VAL A 363 29.98 -21.46 -4.52
CA VAL A 363 29.27 -22.12 -5.62
C VAL A 363 30.26 -22.97 -6.40
N TYR A 364 29.95 -24.24 -6.59
CA TYR A 364 30.82 -25.19 -7.30
C TYR A 364 30.21 -25.56 -8.66
N THR A 365 30.90 -25.24 -9.74
CA THR A 365 30.53 -25.68 -11.09
C THR A 365 31.08 -27.09 -11.35
N GLY A 366 30.33 -27.88 -12.11
CA GLY A 366 30.68 -29.27 -12.44
C GLY A 366 31.95 -29.44 -13.28
N ASP A 367 32.22 -30.70 -13.62
CA ASP A 367 33.38 -31.13 -14.42
C ASP A 367 32.95 -31.83 -15.72
N LYS A 368 32.07 -31.21 -16.50
CA LYS A 368 31.74 -31.69 -17.83
C LYS A 368 32.16 -30.67 -18.88
N MET A 369 32.38 -31.10 -20.11
CA MET A 369 32.64 -30.16 -21.19
C MET A 369 31.43 -29.24 -21.38
N GLY A 370 31.68 -27.93 -21.49
CA GLY A 370 30.63 -26.92 -21.70
C GLY A 370 29.74 -26.66 -20.49
N CYS A 371 30.23 -26.90 -19.28
CA CYS A 371 29.40 -26.89 -18.08
C CYS A 371 29.43 -25.58 -17.28
N GLY A 372 30.27 -24.62 -17.68
CA GLY A 372 30.27 -23.27 -17.11
C GLY A 372 29.24 -22.36 -17.78
N THR A 373 28.98 -21.20 -17.19
CA THR A 373 27.93 -20.28 -17.66
C THR A 373 28.35 -18.82 -17.65
N ASP A 374 27.99 -18.09 -18.70
CA ASP A 374 28.11 -16.64 -18.77
C ASP A 374 26.79 -15.93 -18.35
N ALA A 375 25.80 -16.68 -17.89
CA ALA A 375 24.54 -16.11 -17.41
C ALA A 375 24.71 -15.50 -16.02
N ASN A 376 23.91 -14.46 -15.72
CA ASN A 376 23.89 -13.93 -14.37
C ASN A 376 23.20 -14.94 -13.44
N VAL A 377 23.88 -15.32 -12.37
CA VAL A 377 23.40 -16.28 -11.37
C VAL A 377 22.83 -15.52 -10.18
N PHE A 378 21.72 -16.03 -9.64
CA PHE A 378 21.01 -15.47 -8.51
C PHE A 378 20.75 -16.55 -7.48
N CYS A 379 20.77 -16.20 -6.20
CA CYS A 379 20.41 -17.12 -5.13
C CYS A 379 19.48 -16.47 -4.09
N THR A 380 18.73 -17.33 -3.38
CA THR A 380 17.95 -16.98 -2.19
C THR A 380 18.18 -18.05 -1.14
N ILE A 381 18.69 -17.63 0.01
CA ILE A 381 18.92 -18.52 1.16
C ILE A 381 17.73 -18.35 2.11
N TYR A 382 17.22 -19.47 2.60
CA TYR A 382 16.09 -19.52 3.52
C TYR A 382 16.53 -20.20 4.82
N GLY A 383 16.23 -19.53 5.92
CA GLY A 383 16.34 -20.08 7.26
C GLY A 383 15.05 -19.93 8.05
N ASP A 384 15.04 -20.42 9.28
CA ASP A 384 13.89 -20.41 10.17
C ASP A 384 13.48 -19.00 10.64
N ARG A 385 14.37 -18.00 10.48
CA ARG A 385 14.10 -16.57 10.78
C ARG A 385 13.85 -15.70 9.54
N GLY A 386 13.72 -16.32 8.35
CA GLY A 386 13.38 -15.61 7.12
C GLY A 386 14.24 -16.01 5.93
N ASP A 387 14.35 -15.10 4.95
CA ASP A 387 15.14 -15.31 3.74
C ASP A 387 15.93 -14.06 3.37
N THR A 388 16.93 -14.25 2.51
CA THR A 388 17.74 -13.18 1.94
C THR A 388 17.03 -12.41 0.86
N GLY A 389 15.93 -12.92 0.31
CA GLY A 389 15.42 -12.51 -0.99
C GLY A 389 16.38 -12.91 -2.10
N GLU A 390 16.08 -12.49 -3.30
CA GLU A 390 16.96 -12.76 -4.43
C GLU A 390 18.21 -11.89 -4.38
N ARG A 391 19.37 -12.51 -4.58
CA ARG A 391 20.70 -11.88 -4.58
C ARG A 391 21.44 -12.30 -5.83
N GLU A 392 21.87 -11.33 -6.64
CA GLU A 392 22.74 -11.57 -7.78
C GLU A 392 24.16 -11.89 -7.28
N LEU A 393 24.73 -12.99 -7.77
CA LEU A 393 26.10 -13.40 -7.48
C LEU A 393 27.05 -12.73 -8.49
N ALA A 394 27.11 -11.40 -8.42
CA ALA A 394 27.78 -10.56 -9.43
C ALA A 394 29.31 -10.57 -9.32
N SER A 395 29.83 -10.52 -8.09
CA SER A 395 31.26 -10.34 -7.80
C SER A 395 31.79 -11.44 -6.89
N SER A 396 32.62 -12.31 -7.45
CA SER A 396 33.27 -13.43 -6.74
C SER A 396 34.59 -12.97 -6.15
N GLU A 397 34.89 -13.38 -4.91
CA GLU A 397 36.16 -13.10 -4.24
C GLU A 397 37.32 -13.93 -4.81
N THR A 398 37.00 -15.01 -5.52
CA THR A 398 38.00 -15.98 -6.01
C THR A 398 38.34 -15.76 -7.48
N HIS A 399 37.38 -15.35 -8.31
CA HIS A 399 37.59 -15.26 -9.75
C HIS A 399 36.76 -14.16 -10.42
N MET A 400 37.34 -13.48 -11.40
CA MET A 400 36.62 -12.45 -12.19
C MET A 400 35.64 -13.08 -13.18
N ASN A 401 36.11 -14.09 -13.92
CA ASN A 401 35.25 -14.94 -14.74
C ASN A 401 34.75 -16.08 -13.86
N LYS A 402 33.43 -16.11 -13.64
CA LYS A 402 32.77 -16.92 -12.62
C LYS A 402 32.14 -18.14 -13.25
N PHE A 403 31.87 -19.15 -12.44
CA PHE A 403 31.08 -20.32 -12.77
C PHE A 403 31.64 -21.18 -13.91
N GLU A 404 32.96 -21.19 -14.11
CA GLU A 404 33.66 -22.01 -15.08
C GLU A 404 33.81 -23.47 -14.65
N ARG A 405 34.11 -24.36 -15.61
CA ARG A 405 34.32 -25.79 -15.33
C ARG A 405 35.35 -26.02 -14.23
N LYS A 406 35.03 -26.87 -13.23
CA LYS A 406 35.81 -27.17 -12.02
C LYS A 406 36.08 -25.97 -11.10
N GLN A 407 35.39 -24.86 -11.30
CA GLN A 407 35.59 -23.67 -10.50
C GLN A 407 34.75 -23.70 -9.22
N MET A 408 35.31 -23.12 -8.16
CA MET A 408 34.58 -22.68 -6.99
C MET A 408 34.61 -21.16 -6.96
N ASP A 409 33.44 -20.55 -6.88
CA ASP A 409 33.25 -19.11 -6.78
C ASP A 409 32.66 -18.72 -5.44
N ARG A 410 33.36 -17.83 -4.73
CA ARG A 410 32.99 -17.37 -3.40
C ARG A 410 32.31 -16.01 -3.44
N PHE A 411 31.16 -15.89 -2.80
CA PHE A 411 30.41 -14.65 -2.67
C PHE A 411 30.11 -14.35 -1.20
N LYS A 412 29.91 -13.07 -0.88
CA LYS A 412 29.44 -12.61 0.42
C LYS A 412 28.04 -12.04 0.30
N ILE A 413 27.14 -12.48 1.17
CA ILE A 413 25.78 -11.97 1.25
C ILE A 413 25.54 -11.43 2.65
N GLU A 414 25.29 -10.13 2.74
CA GLU A 414 24.92 -9.47 3.98
C GLU A 414 23.38 -9.39 4.08
N CYS A 415 22.82 -9.87 5.18
CA CYS A 415 21.38 -9.88 5.44
C CYS A 415 21.07 -10.06 6.93
N ALA A 416 19.80 -9.92 7.33
CA ALA A 416 19.41 -10.24 8.70
C ALA A 416 19.64 -11.73 9.02
N ASP A 417 20.00 -12.03 10.27
CA ASP A 417 20.26 -13.39 10.74
C ASP A 417 19.12 -14.35 10.38
N LEU A 418 19.42 -15.29 9.49
CA LEU A 418 18.48 -16.28 8.98
C LEU A 418 18.21 -17.41 9.98
N GLY A 419 18.98 -17.47 11.08
CA GLY A 419 18.95 -18.58 12.02
C GLY A 419 19.41 -19.88 11.37
N THR A 420 18.65 -20.95 11.53
CA THR A 420 18.99 -22.26 10.95
C THR A 420 18.63 -22.31 9.47
N ILE A 421 19.62 -22.30 8.60
CA ILE A 421 19.43 -22.42 7.15
C ILE A 421 18.95 -23.83 6.79
N TYR A 422 17.94 -23.92 5.92
CA TYR A 422 17.37 -25.21 5.51
C TYR A 422 17.04 -25.33 4.02
N LYS A 423 16.95 -24.22 3.28
CA LYS A 423 16.58 -24.22 1.87
C LYS A 423 17.40 -23.17 1.11
N LEU A 424 17.81 -23.51 -0.11
CA LEU A 424 18.48 -22.62 -1.04
C LEU A 424 17.76 -22.68 -2.38
N LYS A 425 17.40 -21.53 -2.93
CA LYS A 425 17.01 -21.41 -4.33
C LYS A 425 18.17 -20.81 -5.10
N ILE A 426 18.51 -21.38 -6.24
CA ILE A 426 19.54 -20.85 -7.15
C ILE A 426 19.03 -20.89 -8.58
N ARG A 427 19.25 -19.83 -9.34
CA ARG A 427 18.81 -19.70 -10.74
C ARG A 427 19.77 -18.88 -11.57
N HIS A 428 19.61 -18.92 -12.88
CA HIS A 428 20.24 -17.97 -13.80
C HIS A 428 19.20 -17.34 -14.74
N ASN A 429 19.53 -16.21 -15.36
CA ASN A 429 18.64 -15.49 -16.27
C ASN A 429 18.80 -15.88 -17.76
N ASN A 430 19.60 -16.92 -18.05
CA ASN A 430 19.92 -17.35 -19.41
C ASN A 430 20.51 -16.24 -20.32
N SER A 431 21.19 -15.24 -19.74
CA SER A 431 21.93 -14.24 -20.51
C SER A 431 23.27 -14.78 -21.01
N GLY A 432 23.88 -14.07 -21.96
CA GLY A 432 25.21 -14.40 -22.47
C GLY A 432 25.24 -15.60 -23.43
N PRO A 433 26.39 -15.83 -24.10
CA PRO A 433 26.65 -17.09 -24.78
C PRO A 433 26.82 -18.23 -23.76
N PHE A 434 26.62 -19.48 -24.17
CA PHE A 434 26.83 -20.66 -23.29
C PHE A 434 26.14 -20.57 -21.92
N ALA A 435 24.87 -20.17 -21.89
CA ALA A 435 24.11 -19.97 -20.65
C ALA A 435 23.82 -21.25 -19.86
N ASP A 436 23.94 -22.43 -20.47
CA ASP A 436 23.70 -23.72 -19.82
C ASP A 436 24.74 -23.96 -18.72
N TRP A 437 24.29 -24.39 -17.55
CA TRP A 437 25.16 -24.49 -16.38
C TRP A 437 25.01 -25.82 -15.66
N LEU A 438 26.11 -26.54 -15.41
CA LEU A 438 26.09 -27.69 -14.52
C LEU A 438 26.48 -27.26 -13.10
N LEU A 439 25.49 -27.07 -12.25
CA LEU A 439 25.73 -26.81 -10.84
C LEU A 439 26.05 -28.11 -10.10
N ALA A 440 27.22 -28.20 -9.47
CA ALA A 440 27.60 -29.36 -8.66
C ALA A 440 26.99 -29.28 -7.25
N LYS A 441 27.36 -28.26 -6.48
CA LYS A 441 26.86 -27.99 -5.13
C LYS A 441 27.00 -26.52 -4.77
N VAL A 442 26.32 -26.11 -3.71
CA VAL A 442 26.52 -24.80 -3.06
C VAL A 442 26.77 -25.03 -1.58
N GLU A 443 27.78 -24.36 -1.02
CA GLU A 443 28.00 -24.32 0.42
C GLU A 443 27.67 -22.94 0.94
N VAL A 444 26.80 -22.86 1.96
CA VAL A 444 26.51 -21.61 2.66
C VAL A 444 27.14 -21.71 4.04
N LYS A 445 27.93 -20.71 4.42
CA LYS A 445 28.69 -20.69 5.67
C LYS A 445 28.27 -19.47 6.48
N ASP A 446 27.84 -19.72 7.71
CA ASP A 446 27.82 -18.71 8.77
C ASP A 446 29.05 -18.87 9.68
N ASP A 447 29.15 -18.09 10.75
CA ASP A 447 30.31 -18.13 11.67
C ASP A 447 30.45 -19.45 12.45
N ILE A 448 29.40 -20.29 12.45
CA ILE A 448 29.27 -21.46 13.32
C ILE A 448 29.20 -22.77 12.49
N LYS A 449 28.50 -22.75 11.37
CA LYS A 449 28.09 -23.93 10.61
C LYS A 449 28.22 -23.70 9.10
N THR A 450 28.61 -24.78 8.41
CA THR A 450 28.53 -24.89 6.95
C THR A 450 27.36 -25.79 6.57
N TYR A 451 26.49 -25.29 5.68
CA TYR A 451 25.34 -25.98 5.10
C TYR A 451 25.68 -26.38 3.66
N VAL A 452 25.38 -27.61 3.27
CA VAL A 452 25.84 -28.18 1.99
C VAL A 452 24.66 -28.62 1.14
N PHE A 453 24.43 -27.89 0.06
CA PHE A 453 23.34 -28.12 -0.89
C PHE A 453 23.86 -28.81 -2.15
N HIS A 454 23.66 -30.13 -2.24
CA HIS A 454 24.03 -30.92 -3.42
C HIS A 454 23.00 -30.75 -4.55
N CYS A 455 23.48 -30.59 -5.79
CA CYS A 455 22.63 -30.43 -6.97
C CYS A 455 22.94 -31.47 -8.07
N GLU A 456 24.16 -31.42 -8.63
CA GLU A 456 24.65 -32.19 -9.77
C GLU A 456 23.69 -32.23 -10.99
N ARG A 457 23.12 -31.07 -11.34
CA ARG A 457 22.14 -30.94 -12.43
C ARG A 457 22.43 -29.76 -13.34
N TRP A 458 22.03 -29.92 -14.60
CA TRP A 458 22.05 -28.85 -15.59
C TRP A 458 20.88 -27.88 -15.36
N LEU A 459 21.20 -26.59 -15.25
CA LEU A 459 20.27 -25.48 -15.36
C LEU A 459 20.40 -24.91 -16.77
N ALA A 460 19.37 -25.12 -17.58
CA ALA A 460 19.43 -24.88 -19.02
C ALA A 460 18.03 -24.64 -19.58
N LYS A 461 17.94 -23.97 -20.73
CA LYS A 461 16.67 -23.73 -21.41
C LYS A 461 16.27 -24.96 -22.25
N GLY A 462 15.27 -25.71 -21.80
CA GLY A 462 14.85 -26.94 -22.48
C GLY A 462 13.48 -27.45 -22.03
N LYS A 463 12.96 -28.45 -22.74
CA LYS A 463 11.60 -29.02 -22.50
C LYS A 463 11.46 -29.69 -21.13
N ASP A 464 12.57 -30.19 -20.57
CA ASP A 464 12.66 -30.91 -19.30
C ASP A 464 13.72 -30.33 -18.33
N THR A 465 14.31 -29.18 -18.65
CA THR A 465 15.31 -28.51 -17.82
C THR A 465 14.77 -27.17 -17.33
N LYS A 466 15.14 -26.79 -16.11
CA LYS A 466 14.75 -25.52 -15.49
C LYS A 466 15.97 -24.63 -15.36
N LEU A 467 15.78 -23.32 -15.45
CA LEU A 467 16.82 -22.32 -15.16
C LEU A 467 17.01 -22.09 -13.67
N GLU A 468 16.23 -22.77 -12.83
CA GLU A 468 16.23 -22.65 -11.38
C GLU A 468 16.15 -24.01 -10.70
N GLN A 469 16.72 -24.09 -9.51
CA GLN A 469 16.66 -25.25 -8.64
C GLN A 469 16.46 -24.84 -7.18
N THR A 470 15.63 -25.61 -6.47
CA THR A 470 15.48 -25.51 -5.01
C THR A 470 16.13 -26.72 -4.37
N LEU A 471 17.06 -26.44 -3.44
CA LEU A 471 17.86 -27.41 -2.71
C LEU A 471 17.53 -27.31 -1.22
N TYR A 472 17.65 -28.42 -0.51
CA TYR A 472 17.32 -28.52 0.91
C TYR A 472 18.49 -29.11 1.69
N GLU A 473 18.68 -28.64 2.91
CA GLU A 473 19.66 -29.19 3.84
C GLU A 473 19.16 -30.55 4.34
N LYS A 474 19.97 -31.60 4.19
CA LYS A 474 19.55 -32.99 4.42
C LYS A 474 19.16 -33.29 5.88
N ASP A 475 19.74 -32.57 6.83
CA ASP A 475 19.60 -32.85 8.26
C ASP A 475 18.68 -31.86 8.99
N TYR A 476 17.93 -31.02 8.27
CA TYR A 476 17.01 -30.07 8.89
C TYR A 476 15.71 -30.75 9.36
N GLN A 477 15.40 -30.64 10.65
CA GLN A 477 14.20 -31.24 11.28
C GLN A 477 13.13 -30.21 11.69
N GLY A 478 13.33 -28.92 11.41
CA GLY A 478 12.40 -27.84 11.79
C GLY A 478 11.28 -27.58 10.76
N SER A 479 10.49 -26.54 11.00
CA SER A 479 9.44 -26.11 10.07
C SER A 479 10.03 -25.45 8.82
N MET A 480 9.61 -25.89 7.63
CA MET A 480 10.08 -25.34 6.33
C MET A 480 9.20 -24.21 5.77
N SER A 481 8.30 -23.65 6.58
CA SER A 481 7.47 -22.51 6.19
C SER A 481 8.26 -21.20 6.35
N SER A 482 9.08 -20.84 5.36
CA SER A 482 9.60 -19.47 5.27
C SER A 482 8.44 -18.54 4.93
N LEU A 483 8.23 -17.50 5.75
CA LEU A 483 7.19 -16.49 5.52
C LEU A 483 7.39 -15.72 4.19
N GLY A 484 8.59 -15.77 3.59
CA GLY A 484 8.85 -15.24 2.26
C GLY A 484 8.92 -16.33 1.19
N SER A 485 8.30 -16.04 0.04
CA SER A 485 8.25 -16.84 -1.20
C SER A 485 7.19 -17.96 -1.29
N ILE A 486 5.90 -17.63 -1.11
CA ILE A 486 4.83 -18.40 -1.76
C ILE A 486 4.36 -17.61 -2.99
N PRO A 487 4.54 -18.11 -4.23
CA PRO A 487 3.92 -17.51 -5.40
C PRO A 487 2.39 -17.60 -5.26
N ARG A 488 1.68 -16.47 -5.25
CA ARG A 488 0.22 -16.46 -5.33
C ARG A 488 -0.21 -16.95 -6.71
N SER A 489 -0.79 -18.15 -6.79
CA SER A 489 -1.65 -18.58 -7.90
C SER A 489 -2.62 -19.69 -7.46
N VAL A 490 -3.91 -19.32 -7.43
CA VAL A 490 -5.11 -20.07 -7.82
C VAL A 490 -5.29 -21.50 -7.29
N THR A 491 -6.06 -21.67 -6.21
CA THR A 491 -7.39 -22.32 -6.19
C THR A 491 -7.84 -22.59 -4.76
N GLY A 492 -9.14 -22.40 -4.51
CA GLY A 492 -9.76 -22.53 -3.21
C GLY A 492 -9.60 -23.92 -2.60
N SER A 493 -9.37 -23.93 -1.30
CA SER A 493 -9.67 -25.10 -0.47
C SER A 493 -10.39 -24.62 0.78
N LYS A 494 -11.64 -25.07 0.88
CA LYS A 494 -12.47 -25.02 2.08
C LYS A 494 -11.69 -25.62 3.25
N LEU A 495 -11.63 -24.88 4.35
CA LEU A 495 -11.35 -25.48 5.66
C LEU A 495 -12.55 -25.21 6.57
N SER A 496 -13.37 -26.26 6.66
CA SER A 496 -14.36 -26.47 7.70
C SER A 496 -13.66 -26.66 9.05
N LEU A 497 -14.05 -25.88 10.05
CA LEU A 497 -13.73 -26.18 11.45
C LEU A 497 -15.03 -26.51 12.17
N ALA A 498 -15.17 -27.79 12.46
CA ALA A 498 -16.21 -28.34 13.32
C ALA A 498 -15.85 -28.11 14.80
N SER A 499 -16.83 -27.62 15.53
CA SER A 499 -17.18 -27.89 16.93
C SER A 499 -16.09 -28.33 17.93
N SER A 500 -15.91 -27.53 18.97
CA SER A 500 -15.88 -28.06 20.34
C SER A 500 -16.71 -27.16 21.25
N GLU A 501 -17.76 -27.75 21.82
CA GLU A 501 -18.65 -27.19 22.81
C GLU A 501 -18.08 -27.38 24.23
N ASN A 502 -18.69 -26.63 25.15
CA ASN A 502 -18.60 -26.64 26.61
C ASN A 502 -17.43 -25.86 27.23
N ASP A 503 -17.73 -24.69 27.80
CA ASP A 503 -18.27 -24.76 29.15
C ASP A 503 -19.16 -23.56 29.52
N SER A 504 -20.25 -23.90 30.20
CA SER A 504 -21.33 -23.03 30.61
C SER A 504 -21.02 -22.34 31.94
N LYS A 505 -21.39 -21.06 32.08
CA LYS A 505 -21.93 -20.55 33.34
C LYS A 505 -22.84 -19.35 33.09
N SER A 506 -24.10 -19.64 33.41
CA SER A 506 -25.28 -18.80 33.53
C SER A 506 -25.05 -17.41 34.09
N ASP A 507 -25.62 -16.39 33.44
CA ASP A 507 -26.29 -15.33 34.18
C ASP A 507 -27.59 -14.88 33.50
N ARG A 508 -28.57 -14.60 34.36
CA ARG A 508 -30.00 -14.68 34.13
C ARG A 508 -30.52 -13.56 33.23
N PHE A 509 -31.29 -13.95 32.21
CA PHE A 509 -32.19 -13.07 31.49
C PHE A 509 -33.24 -12.48 32.44
N ARG A 510 -33.19 -11.15 32.65
CA ARG A 510 -34.38 -10.37 33.00
C ARG A 510 -35.01 -9.88 31.70
N LEU A 511 -36.18 -10.41 31.37
CA LEU A 511 -37.09 -9.86 30.38
C LEU A 511 -37.47 -8.43 30.81
N GLY A 512 -36.83 -7.44 30.20
CA GLY A 512 -37.31 -6.06 30.18
C GLY A 512 -37.87 -5.78 28.79
N GLN A 513 -39.19 -5.69 28.68
CA GLN A 513 -39.88 -5.19 27.49
C GLN A 513 -39.24 -3.87 27.03
N ARG A 514 -38.51 -3.89 25.91
CA ARG A 514 -38.15 -2.65 25.19
C ARG A 514 -39.19 -2.42 24.12
N LYS A 515 -39.98 -1.38 24.36
CA LYS A 515 -40.94 -0.79 23.43
C LYS A 515 -40.23 -0.47 22.10
N ASN A 516 -40.88 -0.85 21.01
CA ASN A 516 -40.66 -0.27 19.69
C ASN A 516 -40.68 1.26 19.80
N ILE A 517 -39.59 1.92 19.44
CA ILE A 517 -39.59 3.35 19.12
C ILE A 517 -39.28 3.42 17.63
N MET A 518 -40.35 3.36 16.82
CA MET A 518 -40.36 4.13 15.59
C MET A 518 -40.30 5.59 16.01
N SER A 519 -39.17 6.26 15.83
CA SER A 519 -39.15 7.72 15.86
C SER A 519 -39.58 8.20 14.48
N SER A 520 -40.85 8.58 14.38
CA SER A 520 -41.34 9.53 13.40
C SER A 520 -40.42 10.75 13.39
N ILE A 521 -39.99 11.18 12.21
CA ILE A 521 -39.40 12.49 11.99
C ILE A 521 -40.48 13.51 12.36
N ALA A 522 -40.40 14.04 13.58
CA ALA A 522 -41.07 15.29 13.92
C ALA A 522 -40.14 16.40 13.43
N GLU A 523 -40.63 17.24 12.52
CA GLU A 523 -40.05 18.54 12.28
C GLU A 523 -40.10 19.31 13.60
N GLU A 524 -38.99 19.38 14.31
CA GLU A 524 -38.80 20.35 15.39
C GLU A 524 -38.77 21.74 14.74
N THR A 525 -39.93 22.42 14.74
CA THR A 525 -40.02 23.85 14.50
C THR A 525 -39.18 24.58 15.54
N ARG A 526 -38.14 25.29 15.07
CA ARG A 526 -37.22 26.10 15.88
C ARG A 526 -37.95 27.08 16.80
N ASP A 527 -37.41 27.22 18.01
CA ASP A 527 -37.57 28.44 18.81
C ASP A 527 -36.75 29.56 18.12
N PRO A 528 -37.35 30.72 17.76
CA PRO A 528 -36.67 31.80 17.05
C PRO A 528 -35.51 32.47 17.81
N THR A 529 -35.23 32.06 19.05
CA THR A 529 -34.25 32.68 19.94
C THR A 529 -32.94 31.90 20.14
N GLU A 530 -32.75 30.73 19.51
CA GLU A 530 -31.41 30.09 19.50
C GLU A 530 -30.48 30.82 18.53
N GLU A 531 -29.65 31.72 19.05
CA GLU A 531 -28.54 32.32 18.29
C GLU A 531 -27.63 31.21 17.77
N GLY A 532 -27.36 31.22 16.45
CA GLY A 532 -26.46 30.25 15.84
C GLY A 532 -25.02 30.44 16.30
N ILE A 533 -24.27 29.34 16.47
CA ILE A 533 -22.86 29.38 16.89
C ILE A 533 -22.05 30.20 15.86
N PRO A 534 -21.34 31.27 16.28
CA PRO A 534 -20.61 32.16 15.37
C PRO A 534 -19.24 31.56 14.99
N TYR A 535 -19.26 30.47 14.23
CA TYR A 535 -18.03 29.85 13.74
C TYR A 535 -17.18 30.83 12.94
N THR A 536 -15.87 30.84 13.17
CA THR A 536 -14.92 31.53 12.28
C THR A 536 -14.40 30.54 11.25
N VAL A 537 -14.65 30.81 9.96
CA VAL A 537 -14.16 29.99 8.85
C VAL A 537 -13.01 30.69 8.15
N LYS A 538 -11.90 29.97 7.98
CA LYS A 538 -10.80 30.39 7.10
C LYS A 538 -10.66 29.38 5.98
N VAL A 539 -10.67 29.86 4.75
CA VAL A 539 -10.52 29.03 3.57
C VAL A 539 -9.19 29.36 2.93
N LYS A 540 -8.36 28.34 2.70
CA LYS A 540 -7.09 28.49 1.99
C LYS A 540 -7.16 27.82 0.63
N THR A 541 -6.81 28.58 -0.41
CA THR A 541 -6.65 28.12 -1.78
C THR A 541 -5.19 27.77 -2.07
N GLY A 542 -4.93 27.05 -3.16
CA GLY A 542 -3.56 26.72 -3.59
C GLY A 542 -2.72 27.95 -3.92
N ASP A 543 -1.38 27.80 -3.90
CA ASP A 543 -0.44 28.91 -4.10
C ASP A 543 -0.25 29.29 -5.59
N LYS A 544 -0.86 28.56 -6.52
CA LYS A 544 -0.81 28.84 -7.96
C LYS A 544 -1.80 29.94 -8.35
N SER A 545 -1.50 30.70 -9.39
CA SER A 545 -2.32 31.83 -9.85
C SER A 545 -3.71 31.44 -10.37
N ASP A 546 -3.87 30.18 -10.79
CA ASP A 546 -5.12 29.60 -11.28
C ASP A 546 -5.91 28.85 -10.19
N ALA A 547 -5.40 28.78 -8.95
CA ALA A 547 -5.99 27.98 -7.88
C ALA A 547 -7.34 28.53 -7.36
N GLY A 548 -7.61 29.83 -7.51
CA GLY A 548 -8.84 30.46 -7.03
C GLY A 548 -10.03 30.29 -7.97
N THR A 549 -11.24 30.40 -7.44
CA THR A 549 -12.49 30.28 -8.21
C THR A 549 -13.30 31.57 -8.24
N SER A 550 -14.08 31.76 -9.30
CA SER A 550 -15.13 32.78 -9.41
C SER A 550 -16.54 32.22 -9.15
N ALA A 551 -16.68 30.89 -8.94
CA ALA A 551 -17.95 30.25 -8.65
C ALA A 551 -18.41 30.50 -7.21
N HIS A 552 -19.72 30.42 -6.97
CA HIS A 552 -20.29 30.50 -5.62
C HIS A 552 -19.98 29.22 -4.83
N ALA A 553 -18.98 29.29 -3.95
CA ALA A 553 -18.65 28.21 -3.04
C ALA A 553 -19.63 28.18 -1.85
N HIS A 554 -19.94 26.97 -1.38
CA HIS A 554 -20.75 26.76 -0.18
C HIS A 554 -20.08 25.71 0.70
N ILE A 555 -20.06 25.96 2.01
CA ILE A 555 -19.54 25.02 2.99
C ILE A 555 -20.73 24.52 3.81
N ARG A 556 -20.87 23.21 3.95
CA ARG A 556 -21.88 22.60 4.82
C ARG A 556 -21.16 21.91 5.97
N LEU A 557 -21.36 22.40 7.18
CA LEU A 557 -20.85 21.75 8.38
C LEU A 557 -21.84 20.70 8.85
N VAL A 558 -21.34 19.51 9.12
CA VAL A 558 -22.13 18.40 9.65
C VAL A 558 -21.57 18.03 11.01
N GLY A 559 -22.36 18.23 12.06
CA GLY A 559 -22.02 17.85 13.43
C GLY A 559 -22.22 16.36 13.68
N ARG A 560 -21.64 15.83 14.77
CA ARG A 560 -21.69 14.40 15.13
C ARG A 560 -23.09 13.81 15.29
N LYS A 561 -24.11 14.65 15.53
CA LYS A 561 -25.53 14.24 15.64
C LYS A 561 -26.30 14.41 14.32
N GLY A 562 -25.61 14.60 13.20
CA GLY A 562 -26.22 14.86 11.90
C GLY A 562 -26.81 16.26 11.73
N ARG A 563 -26.70 17.15 12.73
CA ARG A 563 -27.11 18.56 12.61
C ARG A 563 -26.23 19.26 11.58
N GLN A 564 -26.84 20.04 10.68
CA GLN A 564 -26.13 20.71 9.60
C GLN A 564 -26.31 22.21 9.64
N THR A 565 -25.23 22.94 9.32
CA THR A 565 -25.25 24.40 9.12
C THR A 565 -24.60 24.73 7.80
N ARG A 566 -25.22 25.60 7.00
CA ARG A 566 -24.65 26.11 5.75
C ARG A 566 -23.92 27.41 6.04
N LEU A 567 -22.67 27.48 5.63
CA LEU A 567 -21.83 28.66 5.68
C LEU A 567 -21.55 29.12 4.25
N VAL A 568 -21.61 30.43 4.06
CA VAL A 568 -21.21 31.08 2.81
C VAL A 568 -19.86 31.73 3.10
N PRO A 569 -18.75 31.16 2.59
CA PRO A 569 -17.39 31.61 2.87
C PRO A 569 -17.05 32.96 2.22
#